data_AF-V5Z1T5-F1
#
_entry.id   AF-V5Z1T5-F1
#
_cell.length_a   1.000
_cell.length_b   1.000
_cell.length_c   1.000
_cell.angle_alpha   90.00
_cell.angle_beta   90.00
_cell.angle_gamma   90.00
#
_symmetry.space_group_name_H-M   'P 1'
#
loop_
_entity.id
_entity.type
_entity.pdbx_description
1 polymer ?
#
loop_
_entity_poly.entity_id
_entity_poly.type
_entity_poly.pdbx_seq_one_letter_code
_entity_poly.pdbx_strand_id
1 'polypeptide(L)'
;TCWNCKTPKMMGWVKEYGDGFWAKDVNELRDKIDMKDETIGCANCHDPQTMELRLYSVPLQDQLKAQGKDWAKLSRNEKRSLVCGQCHVEYYFLDKEKGVAKKPVFPWADGYDPQDMYTYYKTAGNSQMKGFEGNFVDWVHPVSKTPMIKAQHPEFETWQNGVHGAAGVSCADCHMGYTRTDDKKKISGHWWTSPLKDPDLRACRQCHSDKSPDYLRSRVLFSQQKTYDQLLKAQDLSVKAHEAVRLASEFQGTRPANYDDLMIQAR
;
A
#
# COMPACT_ATOMS: atom_id res chain seq x y z
N THR A 1 3.99 12.95 8.40
CA THR A 1 3.66 11.53 8.10
C THR A 1 4.48 10.85 7.02
N CYS A 2 4.91 11.51 5.94
CA CYS A 2 5.61 10.86 4.81
C CYS A 2 6.84 10.00 5.19
N TRP A 3 7.50 10.31 6.32
CA TRP A 3 8.60 9.51 6.88
C TRP A 3 8.20 8.14 7.47
N ASN A 4 6.89 7.89 7.68
CA ASN A 4 6.35 6.72 8.39
C ASN A 4 6.93 5.39 7.89
N CYS A 5 7.08 5.26 6.57
CA CYS A 5 7.50 4.02 5.90
C CYS A 5 8.91 4.15 5.29
N LYS A 6 9.81 4.92 5.92
CA LYS A 6 11.13 5.23 5.35
C LYS A 6 12.31 5.06 6.31
N THR A 7 12.06 5.01 7.60
CA THR A 7 13.14 5.00 8.61
C THR A 7 12.69 4.36 9.93
N PRO A 8 13.57 3.64 10.65
CA PRO A 8 13.30 3.22 12.03
C PRO A 8 13.29 4.38 13.02
N LYS A 9 13.82 5.58 12.68
CA LYS A 9 13.74 6.77 13.54
C LYS A 9 12.31 7.18 13.88
N MET A 10 11.34 6.72 13.09
CA MET A 10 9.91 6.83 13.39
C MET A 10 9.55 6.46 14.84
N MET A 11 10.16 5.42 15.41
CA MET A 11 9.90 5.04 16.81
C MET A 11 10.33 6.12 17.81
N GLY A 12 11.47 6.78 17.55
CA GLY A 12 11.96 7.88 18.36
C GLY A 12 11.13 9.15 18.17
N TRP A 13 10.84 9.52 16.92
CA TRP A 13 10.07 10.72 16.61
C TRP A 13 8.63 10.67 17.10
N VAL A 14 7.95 9.53 16.98
CA VAL A 14 6.59 9.37 17.53
C VAL A 14 6.61 9.40 19.05
N LYS A 15 7.64 8.85 19.69
CA LYS A 15 7.82 8.93 21.15
C LYS A 15 8.05 10.37 21.63
N GLU A 16 8.85 11.14 20.91
CA GLU A 16 9.21 12.53 21.26
C GLU A 16 8.05 13.50 21.01
N TYR A 17 7.40 13.42 19.84
CA TYR A 17 6.42 14.41 19.40
C TYR A 17 4.97 13.96 19.59
N GLY A 18 4.72 12.68 19.90
CA GLY A 18 3.38 12.12 20.04
C GLY A 18 2.52 12.34 18.78
N ASP A 19 1.23 12.61 19.00
CA ASP A 19 0.28 12.91 17.93
C ASP A 19 0.65 14.15 17.10
N GLY A 20 1.41 15.08 17.68
CA GLY A 20 1.91 16.26 16.97
C GLY A 20 2.91 15.94 15.87
N PHE A 21 3.50 14.74 15.83
CA PHE A 21 4.43 14.31 14.79
C PHE A 21 3.81 14.35 13.39
N TRP A 22 2.59 13.85 13.25
CA TRP A 22 2.04 13.47 11.95
C TRP A 22 1.82 14.67 11.03
N ALA A 23 1.37 15.78 11.59
CA ALA A 23 1.06 17.01 10.85
C ALA A 23 2.25 17.98 10.67
N LYS A 24 3.45 17.65 11.18
CA LYS A 24 4.67 18.43 10.93
C LYS A 24 5.01 18.50 9.45
N ASP A 25 5.65 19.59 9.05
CA ASP A 25 6.18 19.68 7.69
C ASP A 25 7.27 18.62 7.51
N VAL A 26 7.25 17.94 6.37
CA VAL A 26 8.18 16.84 6.09
C VAL A 26 9.65 17.30 6.15
N ASN A 27 9.92 18.58 5.85
CA ASN A 27 11.28 19.12 5.82
C ASN A 27 11.85 19.41 7.22
N GLU A 28 11.04 19.48 8.28
CA GLU A 28 11.54 19.69 9.66
C GLU A 28 12.52 18.61 10.14
N LEU A 29 12.45 17.43 9.52
CA LEU A 29 13.25 16.25 9.87
C LEU A 29 14.25 15.84 8.77
N ARG A 30 14.27 16.57 7.64
CA ARG A 30 15.07 16.22 6.46
C ARG A 30 16.57 16.15 6.76
N ASP A 31 17.07 17.07 7.57
CA ASP A 31 18.49 17.13 7.92
C ASP A 31 18.81 16.41 9.24
N LYS A 32 17.82 15.72 9.84
CA LYS A 32 17.93 15.03 11.14
C LYS A 32 18.03 13.51 10.99
N ILE A 33 18.46 13.03 9.84
CA ILE A 33 18.55 11.61 9.50
C ILE A 33 19.86 11.31 8.77
N ASP A 34 20.54 10.22 9.15
CA ASP A 34 21.61 9.65 8.36
C ASP A 34 21.00 8.83 7.21
N MET A 35 21.25 9.25 5.98
CA MET A 35 20.62 8.64 4.80
C MET A 35 21.01 7.17 4.57
N LYS A 36 22.12 6.70 5.12
CA LYS A 36 22.61 5.33 4.93
C LYS A 36 22.28 4.45 6.12
N ASP A 37 22.56 4.90 7.34
CA ASP A 37 22.43 4.08 8.54
C ASP A 37 20.99 4.08 9.09
N GLU A 38 20.21 5.10 8.76
CA GLU A 38 18.85 5.28 9.28
C GLU A 38 17.78 5.16 8.18
N THR A 39 18.11 4.55 7.05
CA THR A 39 17.12 4.05 6.08
C THR A 39 16.40 2.81 6.63
N ILE A 40 15.50 2.22 5.85
CA ILE A 40 14.83 0.96 6.19
C ILE A 40 15.89 -0.11 6.49
N GLY A 41 15.85 -0.68 7.69
CA GLY A 41 16.86 -1.61 8.18
C GLY A 41 16.34 -2.57 9.23
N CYS A 42 17.28 -3.21 9.95
CA CYS A 42 17.01 -4.29 10.91
C CYS A 42 15.89 -3.91 11.89
N ALA A 43 15.96 -2.72 12.45
CA ALA A 43 15.06 -2.23 13.49
C ALA A 43 13.60 -2.05 13.02
N ASN A 44 13.32 -1.98 11.72
CA ASN A 44 11.95 -1.92 11.22
C ASN A 44 11.22 -3.28 11.34
N CYS A 45 11.95 -4.38 11.41
CA CYS A 45 11.36 -5.73 11.42
C CYS A 45 11.81 -6.59 12.60
N HIS A 46 12.92 -6.26 13.25
CA HIS A 46 13.52 -7.07 14.31
C HIS A 46 13.64 -6.30 15.62
N ASP A 47 13.35 -6.99 16.73
CA ASP A 47 13.74 -6.53 18.05
C ASP A 47 15.28 -6.52 18.17
N PRO A 48 15.93 -5.40 18.56
CA PRO A 48 17.38 -5.32 18.62
C PRO A 48 18.04 -6.22 19.67
N GLN A 49 17.29 -6.69 20.68
CA GLN A 49 17.81 -7.54 21.75
C GLN A 49 17.64 -9.02 21.43
N THR A 50 16.47 -9.42 20.91
CA THR A 50 16.14 -10.84 20.67
C THR A 50 16.19 -11.25 19.20
N MET A 51 16.20 -10.29 18.28
CA MET A 51 16.04 -10.48 16.84
C MET A 51 14.72 -11.14 16.43
N GLU A 52 13.76 -11.26 17.34
CA GLU A 52 12.41 -11.70 17.00
C GLU A 52 11.74 -10.68 16.07
N LEU A 53 10.82 -11.17 15.23
CA LEU A 53 10.04 -10.28 14.37
C LEU A 53 9.19 -9.34 15.23
N ARG A 54 9.19 -8.05 14.89
CA ARG A 54 8.39 -7.01 15.52
C ARG A 54 7.71 -6.12 14.50
N LEU A 55 6.70 -5.38 14.96
CA LEU A 55 6.12 -4.27 14.24
C LEU A 55 6.59 -2.94 14.85
N TYR A 56 7.09 -2.03 14.02
CA TYR A 56 7.27 -0.62 14.38
C TYR A 56 6.12 0.26 13.86
N SER A 57 5.36 -0.24 12.88
CA SER A 57 4.32 0.53 12.18
C SER A 57 3.10 0.79 13.07
N VAL A 58 2.91 2.05 13.42
CA VAL A 58 1.73 2.56 14.14
C VAL A 58 0.42 2.17 13.44
N PRO A 59 0.21 2.46 12.13
CA PRO A 59 -1.06 2.14 11.47
C PRO A 59 -1.35 0.64 11.41
N LEU A 60 -0.33 -0.22 11.25
CA LEU A 60 -0.55 -1.67 11.27
C LEU A 60 -0.94 -2.17 12.67
N GLN A 61 -0.32 -1.64 13.72
CA GLN A 61 -0.69 -1.96 15.10
C GLN A 61 -2.14 -1.55 15.40
N ASP A 62 -2.55 -0.37 14.94
CA ASP A 62 -3.94 0.09 15.04
C ASP A 62 -4.90 -0.86 14.31
N GLN A 63 -4.55 -1.32 13.11
CA GLN A 63 -5.35 -2.29 12.34
C GLN A 63 -5.45 -3.66 13.00
N LEU A 64 -4.34 -4.23 13.48
CA LEU A 64 -4.37 -5.50 14.19
C LEU A 64 -5.25 -5.41 15.45
N LYS A 65 -5.14 -4.31 16.19
CA LYS A 65 -6.00 -4.05 17.35
C LYS A 65 -7.47 -3.96 16.96
N ALA A 66 -7.82 -3.24 15.89
CA ALA A 66 -9.19 -3.14 15.39
C ALA A 66 -9.77 -4.50 14.97
N GLN A 67 -8.93 -5.39 14.43
CA GLN A 67 -9.29 -6.77 14.06
C GLN A 67 -9.27 -7.75 15.25
N GLY A 68 -8.99 -7.29 16.48
CA GLY A 68 -8.86 -8.16 17.66
C GLY A 68 -7.68 -9.12 17.62
N LYS A 69 -6.66 -8.83 16.79
CA LYS A 69 -5.46 -9.66 16.62
C LYS A 69 -4.34 -9.18 17.54
N ASP A 70 -3.73 -10.13 18.24
CA ASP A 70 -2.57 -9.91 19.09
C ASP A 70 -1.29 -10.41 18.39
N TRP A 71 -0.36 -9.50 18.09
CA TRP A 71 0.93 -9.82 17.45
C TRP A 71 1.66 -10.96 18.14
N ALA A 72 1.65 -11.03 19.47
CA ALA A 72 2.36 -12.06 20.21
C ALA A 72 1.83 -13.47 19.87
N LYS A 73 0.52 -13.58 19.59
CA LYS A 73 -0.18 -14.83 19.31
C LYS A 73 -0.23 -15.20 17.83
N LEU A 74 0.15 -14.29 16.92
CA LEU A 74 0.18 -14.58 15.49
C LEU A 74 1.23 -15.65 15.17
N SER A 75 0.89 -16.51 14.22
CA SER A 75 1.81 -17.54 13.74
C SER A 75 3.05 -16.89 13.10
N ARG A 76 4.17 -17.62 13.11
CA ARG A 76 5.38 -17.18 12.40
C ARG A 76 5.11 -16.93 10.91
N ASN A 77 4.19 -17.69 10.31
CA ASN A 77 3.85 -17.52 8.90
C ASN A 77 3.15 -16.19 8.61
N GLU A 78 2.18 -15.79 9.44
CA GLU A 78 1.53 -14.49 9.31
C GLU A 78 2.51 -13.34 9.50
N LYS A 79 3.39 -13.44 10.52
CA LYS A 79 4.42 -12.43 10.79
C LYS A 79 5.35 -12.20 9.59
N ARG A 80 5.65 -13.25 8.81
CA ARG A 80 6.50 -13.20 7.61
C ARG A 80 5.91 -12.39 6.45
N SER A 81 4.60 -12.15 6.43
CA SER A 81 3.97 -11.22 5.49
C SER A 81 3.68 -9.86 6.14
N LEU A 82 3.25 -9.85 7.41
CA LEU A 82 2.88 -8.61 8.10
C LEU A 82 4.03 -7.63 8.30
N VAL A 83 5.28 -8.11 8.43
CA VAL A 83 6.45 -7.19 8.44
C VAL A 83 6.58 -6.37 7.15
N CYS A 84 6.12 -6.92 6.01
CA CYS A 84 6.04 -6.20 4.73
C CYS A 84 4.79 -5.32 4.68
N GLY A 85 3.66 -5.82 5.18
CA GLY A 85 2.39 -5.10 5.35
C GLY A 85 2.45 -3.92 6.34
N GLN A 86 3.62 -3.62 6.91
CA GLN A 86 3.88 -2.37 7.61
C GLN A 86 3.90 -1.15 6.68
N CYS A 87 4.23 -1.36 5.40
CA CYS A 87 4.53 -0.30 4.44
C CYS A 87 4.00 -0.58 3.03
N HIS A 88 4.00 -1.84 2.58
CA HIS A 88 3.55 -2.25 1.25
C HIS A 88 2.03 -2.45 1.21
N VAL A 89 1.32 -1.34 1.41
CA VAL A 89 -0.13 -1.27 1.62
C VAL A 89 -0.70 0.01 1.04
N GLU A 90 -2.01 0.01 0.81
CA GLU A 90 -2.80 1.23 0.64
C GLU A 90 -2.84 2.02 1.95
N TYR A 91 -2.75 3.35 1.86
CA TYR A 91 -2.87 4.22 3.01
C TYR A 91 -3.37 5.61 2.63
N TYR A 92 -4.05 6.24 3.58
CA TYR A 92 -4.40 7.65 3.51
C TYR A 92 -4.00 8.40 4.78
N PHE A 93 -4.10 9.72 4.75
CA PHE A 93 -3.82 10.60 5.88
C PHE A 93 -5.12 11.17 6.44
N LEU A 94 -5.37 10.96 7.73
CA LEU A 94 -6.59 11.44 8.37
C LEU A 94 -6.76 12.96 8.26
N ASP A 95 -7.99 13.36 7.94
CA ASP A 95 -8.46 14.72 8.16
C ASP A 95 -8.54 15.03 9.65
N LYS A 96 -8.31 16.29 10.02
CA LYS A 96 -8.31 16.72 11.43
C LYS A 96 -9.67 16.49 12.09
N GLU A 97 -10.75 16.60 11.33
CA GLU A 97 -12.12 16.40 11.78
C GLU A 97 -12.44 14.91 12.06
N LYS A 98 -11.61 13.99 11.54
CA LYS A 98 -11.75 12.54 11.73
C LYS A 98 -10.80 11.98 12.80
N GLY A 99 -9.86 12.77 13.29
CA GLY A 99 -8.92 12.34 14.34
C GLY A 99 -7.62 13.13 14.33
N VAL A 100 -6.52 12.45 14.68
CA VAL A 100 -5.19 13.06 14.70
C VAL A 100 -4.80 13.47 13.27
N ALA A 101 -4.67 14.78 13.05
CA ALA A 101 -4.41 15.34 11.72
C ALA A 101 -3.19 14.68 11.06
N LYS A 102 -3.37 14.25 9.82
CA LYS A 102 -2.37 13.58 8.99
C LYS A 102 -1.86 12.23 9.51
N LYS A 103 -2.39 11.67 10.61
CA LYS A 103 -2.02 10.33 11.07
C LYS A 103 -2.33 9.31 9.95
N PRO A 104 -1.42 8.37 9.63
CA PRO A 104 -1.63 7.39 8.58
C PRO A 104 -2.66 6.35 9.02
N VAL A 105 -3.52 5.93 8.10
CA VAL A 105 -4.53 4.87 8.31
C VAL A 105 -4.58 3.97 7.08
N PHE A 106 -4.77 2.66 7.30
CA PHE A 106 -5.05 1.70 6.24
C PHE A 106 -6.57 1.52 6.10
N PRO A 107 -7.16 1.64 4.90
CA PRO A 107 -8.62 1.67 4.69
C PRO A 107 -9.24 0.26 4.67
N TRP A 108 -8.96 -0.57 5.68
CA TRP A 108 -9.26 -2.01 5.66
C TRP A 108 -10.55 -2.42 6.40
N ALA A 109 -11.31 -1.45 6.91
CA ALA A 109 -12.47 -1.73 7.76
C ALA A 109 -13.58 -2.50 7.02
N ASP A 110 -13.74 -2.23 5.72
CA ASP A 110 -14.76 -2.85 4.87
C ASP A 110 -14.22 -4.06 4.09
N GLY A 111 -12.90 -4.31 4.13
CA GLY A 111 -12.24 -5.38 3.37
C GLY A 111 -10.96 -4.92 2.70
N TYR A 112 -10.41 -5.77 1.83
CA TYR A 112 -9.13 -5.54 1.15
C TYR A 112 -9.28 -5.35 -0.37
N ASP A 113 -10.46 -5.61 -0.93
CA ASP A 113 -10.65 -5.50 -2.38
C ASP A 113 -10.85 -4.02 -2.78
N PRO A 114 -10.58 -3.65 -4.05
CA PRO A 114 -10.73 -2.26 -4.50
C PRO A 114 -12.13 -1.67 -4.25
N GLN A 115 -13.18 -2.50 -4.36
CA GLN A 115 -14.55 -2.09 -4.11
C GLN A 115 -14.83 -1.83 -2.63
N ASP A 116 -14.21 -2.60 -1.73
CA ASP A 116 -14.32 -2.41 -0.29
C ASP A 116 -13.69 -1.08 0.10
N MET A 117 -12.46 -0.83 -0.37
CA MET A 117 -11.75 0.43 -0.12
C MET A 117 -12.50 1.62 -0.71
N TYR A 118 -13.05 1.51 -1.92
CA TYR A 118 -13.88 2.57 -2.50
C TYR A 118 -15.12 2.85 -1.64
N THR A 119 -15.75 1.82 -1.10
CA THR A 119 -16.91 1.95 -0.19
C THR A 119 -16.50 2.65 1.11
N TYR A 120 -15.38 2.24 1.71
CA TYR A 120 -14.81 2.87 2.88
C TYR A 120 -14.58 4.38 2.68
N TYR A 121 -13.99 4.75 1.55
CA TYR A 121 -13.69 6.16 1.24
C TYR A 121 -14.92 7.04 1.04
N LYS A 122 -16.13 6.49 0.87
CA LYS A 122 -17.36 7.30 0.80
C LYS A 122 -17.72 7.99 2.12
N THR A 123 -17.21 7.54 3.26
CA THR A 123 -17.54 8.13 4.56
C THR A 123 -16.31 8.49 5.41
N ALA A 124 -15.11 8.15 4.91
CA ALA A 124 -13.85 8.30 5.64
C ALA A 124 -13.26 9.72 5.65
N GLY A 125 -13.88 10.69 4.97
CA GLY A 125 -13.34 12.05 4.84
C GLY A 125 -14.29 13.16 5.27
N ASN A 126 -13.91 14.40 4.99
CA ASN A 126 -14.63 15.60 5.41
C ASN A 126 -15.13 16.46 4.24
N SER A 127 -15.12 15.95 3.00
CA SER A 127 -15.52 16.70 1.81
C SER A 127 -16.87 17.39 2.00
N GLN A 128 -16.94 18.65 1.57
CA GLN A 128 -18.16 19.46 1.54
C GLN A 128 -18.64 19.71 0.09
N MET A 129 -18.04 18.99 -0.87
CA MET A 129 -18.42 19.11 -2.27
C MET A 129 -19.81 18.50 -2.48
N LYS A 130 -20.71 19.24 -3.14
CA LYS A 130 -22.07 18.79 -3.41
C LYS A 130 -22.06 17.42 -4.11
N GLY A 131 -22.73 16.43 -3.52
CA GLY A 131 -22.79 15.04 -4.01
C GLY A 131 -21.66 14.12 -3.55
N PHE A 132 -20.69 14.64 -2.80
CA PHE A 132 -19.55 13.91 -2.24
C PHE A 132 -19.35 14.29 -0.77
N GLU A 133 -20.42 14.64 -0.06
CA GLU A 133 -20.36 15.05 1.33
C GLU A 133 -19.87 13.89 2.21
N GLY A 134 -18.80 14.12 2.99
CA GLY A 134 -18.19 13.10 3.85
C GLY A 134 -17.27 12.10 3.13
N ASN A 135 -17.16 12.17 1.80
CA ASN A 135 -16.17 11.38 1.07
C ASN A 135 -14.75 11.82 1.45
N PHE A 136 -13.81 10.87 1.39
CA PHE A 136 -12.38 11.14 1.40
C PHE A 136 -11.90 11.58 0.03
N VAL A 137 -11.04 12.59 0.01
CA VAL A 137 -10.52 13.23 -1.20
C VAL A 137 -9.05 13.57 -0.99
N ASP A 138 -8.16 12.90 -1.71
CA ASP A 138 -6.73 13.22 -1.69
C ASP A 138 -6.44 14.53 -2.43
N TRP A 139 -7.07 14.71 -3.60
CA TRP A 139 -6.99 15.95 -4.37
C TRP A 139 -8.21 16.11 -5.28
N VAL A 140 -8.46 17.34 -5.72
CA VAL A 140 -9.44 17.61 -6.78
C VAL A 140 -8.70 17.72 -8.11
N HIS A 141 -9.06 16.88 -9.08
CA HIS A 141 -8.42 16.88 -10.39
C HIS A 141 -8.63 18.25 -11.09
N PRO A 142 -7.57 18.97 -11.49
CA PRO A 142 -7.69 20.37 -11.92
C PRO A 142 -8.43 20.55 -13.25
N VAL A 143 -8.54 19.49 -14.04
CA VAL A 143 -9.20 19.50 -15.36
C VAL A 143 -10.70 19.21 -15.23
N SER A 144 -11.08 17.99 -14.86
CA SER A 144 -12.49 17.57 -14.68
C SER A 144 -13.17 18.11 -13.41
N LYS A 145 -12.39 18.64 -12.45
CA LYS A 145 -12.85 19.06 -11.10
C LYS A 145 -13.40 17.90 -10.25
N THR A 146 -13.01 16.67 -10.56
CA THR A 146 -13.42 15.45 -9.86
C THR A 146 -12.66 15.29 -8.54
N PRO A 147 -13.31 14.96 -7.41
CA PRO A 147 -12.62 14.56 -6.18
C PRO A 147 -12.00 13.16 -6.34
N MET A 148 -10.67 13.06 -6.17
CA MET A 148 -9.91 11.84 -6.45
C MET A 148 -9.42 11.14 -5.19
N ILE A 149 -9.33 9.82 -5.29
CA ILE A 149 -8.60 8.95 -4.35
C ILE A 149 -7.28 8.56 -5.01
N LYS A 150 -6.17 8.56 -4.25
CA LYS A 150 -4.88 8.08 -4.72
C LYS A 150 -4.60 6.71 -4.12
N ALA A 151 -4.46 5.70 -4.97
CA ALA A 151 -3.98 4.39 -4.54
C ALA A 151 -2.44 4.33 -4.46
N GLN A 152 -1.89 3.77 -3.39
CA GLN A 152 -0.48 3.54 -3.10
C GLN A 152 -0.21 2.05 -2.95
N HIS A 153 0.68 1.49 -3.78
CA HIS A 153 1.36 0.18 -3.60
C HIS A 153 0.62 -0.84 -2.70
N PRO A 154 -0.58 -1.32 -3.09
CA PRO A 154 -1.44 -2.17 -2.26
C PRO A 154 -1.01 -3.64 -2.34
N GLU A 155 0.28 -3.94 -2.16
CA GLU A 155 0.79 -5.29 -2.37
C GLU A 155 0.23 -6.29 -1.35
N PHE A 156 0.10 -5.93 -0.07
CA PHE A 156 -0.42 -6.85 0.94
C PHE A 156 -1.89 -7.22 0.67
N GLU A 157 -2.71 -6.22 0.33
CA GLU A 157 -4.14 -6.37 0.05
C GLU A 157 -4.37 -7.18 -1.23
N THR A 158 -3.55 -6.93 -2.25
CA THR A 158 -3.57 -7.69 -3.51
C THR A 158 -3.04 -9.11 -3.34
N TRP A 159 -2.06 -9.33 -2.46
CA TRP A 159 -1.44 -10.63 -2.23
C TRP A 159 -2.35 -11.57 -1.44
N GLN A 160 -3.01 -11.07 -0.37
CA GLN A 160 -3.57 -11.92 0.69
C GLN A 160 -4.67 -12.88 0.21
N ASN A 161 -5.48 -12.49 -0.77
CA ASN A 161 -6.51 -13.33 -1.38
C ASN A 161 -6.12 -13.87 -2.77
N GLY A 162 -4.91 -13.56 -3.26
CA GLY A 162 -4.35 -14.18 -4.45
C GLY A 162 -4.01 -15.65 -4.23
N VAL A 163 -3.78 -16.40 -5.31
CA VAL A 163 -3.53 -17.86 -5.25
C VAL A 163 -2.45 -18.26 -4.25
N HIS A 164 -1.38 -17.47 -4.13
CA HIS A 164 -0.30 -17.73 -3.17
C HIS A 164 -0.67 -17.33 -1.74
N GLY A 165 -1.19 -16.12 -1.53
CA GLY A 165 -1.55 -15.63 -0.20
C GLY A 165 -2.66 -16.44 0.45
N ALA A 166 -3.71 -16.78 -0.31
CA ALA A 166 -4.81 -17.63 0.13
C ALA A 166 -4.35 -19.07 0.45
N ALA A 167 -3.29 -19.54 -0.19
CA ALA A 167 -2.65 -20.83 0.11
C ALA A 167 -1.60 -20.75 1.24
N GLY A 168 -1.45 -19.60 1.90
CA GLY A 168 -0.53 -19.41 3.02
C GLY A 168 0.93 -19.17 2.65
N VAL A 169 1.25 -18.91 1.37
CA VAL A 169 2.62 -18.57 0.94
C VAL A 169 2.92 -17.10 1.27
N SER A 170 3.87 -16.87 2.15
CA SER A 170 4.22 -15.55 2.69
C SER A 170 5.10 -14.72 1.74
N CYS A 171 5.12 -13.40 1.95
CA CYS A 171 6.02 -12.49 1.22
C CYS A 171 7.48 -12.96 1.30
N ALA A 172 7.90 -13.37 2.50
CA ALA A 172 9.25 -13.83 2.77
C ALA A 172 9.60 -15.17 2.11
N ASP A 173 8.64 -15.98 1.65
CA ASP A 173 8.95 -17.21 0.92
C ASP A 173 9.53 -16.90 -0.47
N CYS A 174 9.01 -15.86 -1.12
CA CYS A 174 9.44 -15.46 -2.46
C CYS A 174 10.56 -14.40 -2.44
N HIS A 175 10.45 -13.41 -1.56
CA HIS A 175 11.34 -12.24 -1.53
C HIS A 175 12.47 -12.35 -0.51
N MET A 176 12.43 -13.34 0.38
CA MET A 176 13.47 -13.65 1.36
C MET A 176 13.85 -15.13 1.32
N GLY A 177 13.82 -15.72 0.13
CA GLY A 177 14.14 -17.14 -0.09
C GLY A 177 15.47 -17.53 0.57
N TYR A 178 15.52 -18.74 1.12
CA TYR A 178 16.72 -19.21 1.81
C TYR A 178 17.90 -19.28 0.84
N THR A 179 18.98 -18.57 1.19
CA THR A 179 20.27 -18.67 0.51
C THR A 179 21.27 -19.39 1.41
N ARG A 180 22.30 -19.98 0.81
CA ARG A 180 23.41 -20.60 1.54
C ARG A 180 24.61 -19.66 1.54
N THR A 181 25.17 -19.42 2.72
CA THR A 181 26.45 -18.75 2.89
C THR A 181 27.61 -19.66 2.50
N ASP A 182 28.82 -19.11 2.39
CA ASP A 182 30.04 -19.85 2.04
C ASP A 182 30.35 -20.99 3.02
N ASP A 183 29.96 -20.83 4.29
CA ASP A 183 30.01 -21.86 5.34
C ASP A 183 28.82 -22.83 5.32
N LYS A 184 28.05 -22.86 4.22
CA LYS A 184 26.92 -23.76 3.91
C LYS A 184 25.69 -23.64 4.81
N LYS A 185 25.65 -22.67 5.74
CA LYS A 185 24.46 -22.41 6.57
C LYS A 185 23.37 -21.74 5.75
N LYS A 186 22.11 -22.05 6.06
CA LYS A 186 20.95 -21.40 5.44
C LYS A 186 20.67 -20.08 6.17
N ILE A 187 20.61 -18.98 5.43
CA ILE A 187 20.15 -17.68 5.93
C ILE A 187 18.93 -17.25 5.11
N SER A 188 18.04 -16.46 5.71
CA SER A 188 16.99 -15.78 4.96
C SER A 188 17.64 -14.69 4.11
N GLY A 189 17.36 -14.67 2.80
CA GLY A 189 17.81 -13.57 1.95
C GLY A 189 17.24 -12.24 2.45
N HIS A 190 18.08 -11.23 2.60
CA HIS A 190 17.67 -9.85 2.93
C HIS A 190 17.87 -8.91 1.73
N TRP A 191 18.06 -9.48 0.53
CA TRP A 191 18.05 -8.71 -0.71
C TRP A 191 16.63 -8.68 -1.27
N TRP A 192 15.83 -7.74 -0.78
CA TRP A 192 14.45 -7.56 -1.23
C TRP A 192 14.42 -6.97 -2.64
N THR A 193 14.26 -7.83 -3.63
CA THR A 193 14.19 -7.44 -5.04
C THR A 193 13.25 -8.35 -5.82
N SER A 194 13.13 -8.13 -7.13
CA SER A 194 12.36 -9.01 -8.00
C SER A 194 12.95 -10.42 -7.98
N PRO A 195 12.16 -11.47 -7.62
CA PRO A 195 12.61 -12.85 -7.66
C PRO A 195 13.05 -13.29 -9.06
N LEU A 196 12.54 -12.61 -10.11
CA LEU A 196 12.88 -12.87 -11.51
C LEU A 196 14.32 -12.47 -11.88
N LYS A 197 15.05 -11.77 -11.02
CA LYS A 197 16.48 -11.50 -11.22
C LYS A 197 17.34 -12.76 -11.10
N ASP A 198 16.87 -13.76 -10.37
CA ASP A 198 17.55 -15.05 -10.29
C ASP A 198 17.23 -15.86 -11.57
N PRO A 199 18.21 -16.16 -12.44
CA PRO A 199 17.94 -16.94 -13.65
C PRO A 199 17.41 -18.34 -13.31
N ASP A 200 17.81 -18.89 -12.16
CA ASP A 200 17.42 -20.21 -11.69
C ASP A 200 16.08 -20.23 -10.92
N LEU A 201 15.50 -19.05 -10.63
CA LEU A 201 14.29 -18.87 -9.83
C LEU A 201 14.27 -19.75 -8.55
N ARG A 202 15.38 -19.77 -7.80
CA ARG A 202 15.59 -20.69 -6.68
C ARG A 202 14.55 -20.52 -5.56
N ALA A 203 14.05 -19.31 -5.35
CA ALA A 203 12.98 -19.05 -4.38
C ALA A 203 11.69 -19.78 -4.76
N CYS A 204 11.32 -19.79 -6.04
CA CYS A 204 10.12 -20.47 -6.54
C CYS A 204 10.28 -22.00 -6.53
N ARG A 205 11.48 -22.48 -6.85
CA ARG A 205 11.78 -23.92 -7.00
C ARG A 205 11.94 -24.67 -5.68
N GLN A 206 11.82 -24.01 -4.53
CA GLN A 206 11.64 -24.70 -3.25
C GLN A 206 10.30 -25.44 -3.18
N CYS A 207 9.26 -24.92 -3.86
CA CYS A 207 7.94 -25.55 -3.95
C CYS A 207 7.68 -26.13 -5.35
N HIS A 208 8.13 -25.46 -6.40
CA HIS A 208 7.96 -25.90 -7.80
C HIS A 208 9.22 -26.57 -8.34
N SER A 209 9.73 -27.57 -7.60
CA SER A 209 10.98 -28.26 -7.92
C SER A 209 10.92 -29.00 -9.28
N ASP A 210 9.72 -29.38 -9.71
CA ASP A 210 9.41 -30.08 -10.94
C ASP A 210 9.27 -29.16 -12.18
N LYS A 211 9.41 -27.84 -12.01
CA LYS A 211 9.34 -26.86 -13.10
C LYS A 211 10.70 -26.25 -13.40
N SER A 212 10.96 -26.01 -14.68
CA SER A 212 12.14 -25.25 -15.11
C SER A 212 11.98 -23.75 -14.79
N PRO A 213 13.10 -23.02 -14.62
CA PRO A 213 13.04 -21.57 -14.44
C PRO A 213 12.33 -20.85 -15.60
N ASP A 214 12.55 -21.28 -16.85
CA ASP A 214 11.89 -20.70 -18.03
C ASP A 214 10.38 -20.92 -18.00
N TYR A 215 9.91 -22.10 -17.61
CA TYR A 215 8.49 -22.36 -17.45
C TYR A 215 7.89 -21.38 -16.43
N LEU A 216 8.47 -21.29 -15.23
CA LEU A 216 7.97 -20.40 -14.17
C LEU A 216 7.97 -18.93 -14.61
N ARG A 217 9.05 -18.47 -15.24
CA ARG A 217 9.15 -17.11 -15.81
C ARG A 217 8.05 -16.87 -16.85
N SER A 218 7.80 -17.83 -17.76
CA SER A 218 6.76 -17.70 -18.77
C SER A 218 5.36 -17.56 -18.16
N ARG A 219 5.07 -18.24 -17.03
CA ARG A 219 3.78 -18.12 -16.33
C ARG A 219 3.60 -16.77 -15.66
N VAL A 220 4.67 -16.21 -15.11
CA VAL A 220 4.64 -14.84 -14.55
C VAL A 220 4.42 -13.82 -15.65
N LEU A 221 5.20 -13.91 -16.75
CA LEU A 221 5.07 -13.01 -17.90
C LEU A 221 3.70 -13.11 -18.57
N PHE A 222 3.10 -14.30 -18.62
CA PHE A 222 1.76 -14.50 -19.17
C PHE A 222 0.71 -13.62 -18.50
N SER A 223 0.78 -13.45 -17.17
CA SER A 223 -0.11 -12.59 -16.41
C SER A 223 0.31 -11.13 -16.53
N GLN A 224 1.60 -10.81 -16.31
CA GLN A 224 2.11 -9.44 -16.35
C GLN A 224 1.82 -8.73 -17.68
N GLN A 225 2.02 -9.43 -18.80
CA GLN A 225 1.72 -8.88 -20.13
C GLN A 225 0.24 -8.49 -20.24
N LYS A 226 -0.68 -9.40 -19.90
CA LYS A 226 -2.12 -9.14 -20.00
C LYS A 226 -2.57 -8.04 -19.06
N THR A 227 -2.04 -8.01 -17.84
CA THR A 227 -2.31 -6.96 -16.87
C THR A 227 -1.84 -5.60 -17.39
N TYR A 228 -0.61 -5.52 -17.89
CA TYR A 228 -0.04 -4.27 -18.37
C TYR A 228 -0.77 -3.75 -19.63
N ASP A 229 -1.06 -4.64 -20.58
CA ASP A 229 -1.80 -4.28 -21.80
C ASP A 229 -3.20 -3.72 -21.50
N GLN A 230 -3.90 -4.26 -20.50
CA GLN A 230 -5.22 -3.76 -20.10
C GLN A 230 -5.12 -2.50 -19.23
N LEU A 231 -4.09 -2.39 -18.38
CA LEU A 231 -3.82 -1.19 -17.59
C LEU A 231 -3.67 0.04 -18.48
N LEU A 232 -2.88 -0.05 -19.56
CA LEU A 232 -2.69 1.07 -20.49
C LEU A 232 -4.00 1.49 -21.16
N LYS A 233 -4.86 0.54 -21.52
CA LYS A 233 -6.19 0.83 -22.07
C LYS A 233 -7.10 1.51 -21.05
N ALA A 234 -7.11 1.01 -19.81
CA ALA A 234 -7.88 1.62 -18.73
C ALA A 234 -7.43 3.05 -18.42
N GLN A 235 -6.12 3.31 -18.47
CA GLN A 235 -5.56 4.66 -18.30
C GLN A 235 -5.94 5.60 -19.44
N ASP A 236 -5.88 5.15 -20.71
CA ASP A 236 -6.35 5.94 -21.85
C ASP A 236 -7.84 6.29 -21.73
N LEU A 237 -8.67 5.32 -21.33
CA LEU A 237 -10.09 5.55 -21.06
C LEU A 237 -10.32 6.50 -19.88
N SER A 238 -9.49 6.43 -18.83
CA SER A 238 -9.56 7.36 -17.69
C SER A 238 -9.24 8.80 -18.12
N VAL A 239 -8.22 9.01 -18.96
CA VAL A 239 -7.92 10.33 -19.55
C VAL A 239 -9.11 10.83 -20.37
N LYS A 240 -9.72 9.99 -21.21
CA LYS A 240 -10.91 10.33 -22.00
C LYS A 240 -12.11 10.67 -21.11
N ALA A 241 -12.29 9.97 -19.99
CA ALA A 241 -13.35 10.27 -19.03
C ALA A 241 -13.16 11.65 -18.39
N HIS A 242 -11.93 11.98 -17.96
CA HIS A 242 -11.63 13.32 -17.46
C HIS A 242 -11.88 14.41 -18.50
N GLU A 243 -11.52 14.17 -19.77
CA GLU A 243 -11.77 15.11 -20.87
C GLU A 243 -13.27 15.27 -21.16
N ALA A 244 -14.05 14.19 -21.13
CA ALA A 244 -15.49 14.26 -21.30
C ALA A 244 -16.17 15.11 -20.21
N VAL A 245 -15.77 14.93 -18.94
CA VAL A 245 -16.28 15.75 -17.82
C VAL A 245 -15.85 17.21 -17.96
N ARG A 246 -14.63 17.49 -18.46
CA ARG A 246 -14.15 18.85 -18.74
C ARG A 246 -14.99 19.53 -19.82
N LEU A 247 -15.15 18.87 -20.98
CA LEU A 247 -15.94 19.36 -22.10
C LEU A 247 -17.40 19.61 -21.70
N ALA A 248 -17.99 18.71 -20.93
CA ALA A 248 -19.33 18.90 -20.38
C ALA A 248 -19.38 20.08 -19.38
N SER A 249 -18.39 20.23 -18.50
CA SER A 249 -18.33 21.37 -17.57
C SER A 249 -18.27 22.72 -18.29
N GLU A 250 -17.63 22.77 -19.47
CA GLU A 250 -17.47 23.98 -20.29
C GLU A 250 -18.56 24.16 -21.36
N PHE A 251 -19.51 23.22 -21.48
CA PHE A 251 -20.50 23.21 -22.56
C PHE A 251 -21.49 24.37 -22.44
N GLN A 252 -21.54 25.26 -23.43
CA GLN A 252 -22.40 26.47 -23.43
C GLN A 252 -23.72 26.31 -24.21
N GLY A 253 -23.99 25.13 -24.77
CA GLY A 253 -25.23 24.87 -25.52
C GLY A 253 -26.45 24.60 -24.63
N THR A 254 -27.54 24.13 -25.25
CA THR A 254 -28.77 23.78 -24.54
C THR A 254 -28.55 22.64 -23.56
N ARG A 255 -28.87 22.86 -22.28
CA ARG A 255 -28.72 21.88 -21.19
C ARG A 255 -30.08 21.34 -20.74
N PRO A 256 -30.18 20.05 -20.39
CA PRO A 256 -31.37 19.52 -19.71
C PRO A 256 -31.52 20.11 -18.30
N ALA A 257 -32.74 20.04 -17.74
CA ALA A 257 -33.04 20.62 -16.43
C ALA A 257 -32.21 19.99 -15.28
N ASN A 258 -31.84 18.71 -15.40
CA ASN A 258 -31.07 17.95 -14.41
C ASN A 258 -29.55 17.93 -14.72
N TYR A 259 -29.04 18.89 -15.50
CA TYR A 259 -27.64 18.89 -15.94
C TYR A 259 -26.63 18.85 -14.79
N ASP A 260 -26.86 19.63 -13.74
CA ASP A 260 -25.95 19.69 -12.60
C ASP A 260 -25.88 18.36 -11.84
N ASP A 261 -27.00 17.64 -11.74
CA ASP A 261 -27.04 16.31 -11.11
C ASP A 261 -26.32 15.27 -11.97
N LEU A 262 -26.44 15.36 -13.30
CA LEU A 262 -25.66 14.51 -14.23
C LEU A 262 -24.16 14.80 -14.12
N MET A 263 -23.77 16.07 -13.95
CA MET A 263 -22.36 16.45 -13.75
C MET A 263 -21.82 15.97 -12.40
N ILE A 264 -22.66 15.88 -11.37
CA ILE A 264 -22.27 15.28 -10.08
C ILE A 264 -22.06 13.77 -10.27
N GLN A 265 -22.96 13.07 -10.95
CA GLN A 265 -22.84 11.61 -11.19
C GLN A 265 -21.65 11.25 -12.09
N ALA A 266 -21.27 12.14 -13.00
CA ALA A 266 -20.14 11.93 -13.90
C ALA A 266 -18.77 12.15 -13.22
N ARG A 267 -18.75 12.82 -12.07
CA ARG A 267 -17.57 13.00 -11.23
C ARG A 267 -17.46 11.82 -10.26
#